data_AF-A0A1V5DJR4-F1
#
_entry.id   AF-A0A1V5DJR4-F1
#
_cell.length_a   1.000
_cell.length_b   1.000
_cell.length_c   1.000
_cell.angle_alpha   90.00
_cell.angle_beta   90.00
_cell.angle_gamma   90.00
#
_symmetry.space_group_name_H-M   'P 1'
#
loop_
_entity.id
_entity.type
_entity.pdbx_description
1 polymer ?
#
loop_
_entity_poly.entity_id
_entity_poly.type
_entity_poly.pdbx_seq_one_letter_code
_entity_poly.pdbx_strand_id
1 'polypeptide(L)'
;MVNDYYDMMHQTREKVKQHAEENGYPAPSSTLTPIFASLVTRHKLSIIMGEIDKMIDRLFVLNDALDNAIEENNLVAVVWIKTRLDEEKAKLRSYERLLDKESPVRKKPENGITDEMIQRAKEYPMEELLEQYGYQVKLHRTRCPVHGGKNPTSFSIKDNRGVCHCGWHGDTIALLIELKGCSFVEAVKRLQ
;
A
#
# COMPACT_ATOMS: atom_id res chain seq x y z
N MET A 1 7.51 5.57 -22.57
CA MET A 1 6.81 5.52 -21.26
C MET A 1 7.71 5.78 -20.04
N VAL A 2 9.05 5.76 -20.13
CA VAL A 2 9.93 6.10 -18.98
C VAL A 2 10.20 7.61 -18.86
N ASN A 3 9.86 8.43 -19.87
CA ASN A 3 10.18 9.87 -19.88
C ASN A 3 9.03 10.80 -19.44
N ASP A 4 7.77 10.45 -19.73
CA ASP A 4 6.63 11.35 -19.50
C ASP A 4 6.38 11.66 -18.01
N TYR A 5 6.67 10.70 -17.14
CA TYR A 5 6.53 10.88 -15.68
C TYR A 5 7.63 11.80 -15.10
N TYR A 6 8.86 11.68 -15.58
CA TYR A 6 9.97 12.55 -15.16
C TYR A 6 9.75 13.99 -15.62
N ASP A 7 9.27 14.16 -16.84
CA ASP A 7 8.92 15.47 -17.39
C ASP A 7 7.77 16.11 -16.60
N MET A 8 6.75 15.32 -16.23
CA MET A 8 5.64 15.80 -15.39
C MET A 8 6.10 16.23 -13.98
N MET A 9 7.02 15.48 -13.37
CA MET A 9 7.62 15.81 -12.07
C MET A 9 8.40 17.12 -12.10
N HIS A 10 9.19 17.33 -13.16
CA HIS A 10 9.97 18.54 -13.35
C HIS A 10 9.06 19.74 -13.58
N GLN A 11 8.11 19.63 -14.52
CA GLN A 11 7.14 20.69 -14.82
C GLN A 11 6.29 21.07 -13.59
N THR A 12 5.87 20.09 -12.79
CA THR A 12 5.11 20.34 -11.56
C THR A 12 5.93 21.15 -10.56
N ARG A 13 7.20 20.78 -10.33
CA ARG A 13 8.06 21.50 -9.38
C ARG A 13 8.30 22.94 -9.83
N GLU A 14 8.58 23.16 -11.11
CA GLU A 14 8.83 24.49 -11.65
C GLU A 14 7.57 25.38 -11.59
N LYS A 15 6.38 24.85 -11.92
CA LYS A 15 5.13 25.61 -11.79
C LYS A 15 4.82 26.01 -10.36
N VAL A 16 5.04 25.11 -9.39
CA VAL A 16 4.80 25.43 -7.97
C VAL A 16 5.81 26.46 -7.45
N LYS A 17 7.07 26.38 -7.87
CA LYS A 17 8.08 27.41 -7.55
C LYS A 17 7.68 28.76 -8.15
N GLN A 18 7.34 28.81 -9.44
CA GLN A 18 6.95 30.03 -10.13
C GLN A 18 5.74 30.68 -9.44
N HIS A 19 4.71 29.90 -9.10
CA HIS A 19 3.55 30.41 -8.37
C HIS A 19 3.93 30.97 -6.98
N ALA A 20 4.90 30.35 -6.31
CA ALA A 20 5.38 30.82 -5.01
C ALA A 20 6.14 32.15 -5.14
N GLU A 21 6.96 32.30 -6.18
CA GLU A 21 7.68 33.54 -6.49
C GLU A 21 6.72 34.68 -6.84
N GLU A 22 5.73 34.41 -7.71
CA GLU A 22 4.71 35.39 -8.13
C GLU A 22 3.89 35.95 -6.94
N ASN A 23 3.72 35.15 -5.88
CA ASN A 23 2.95 35.54 -4.69
C ASN A 23 3.83 35.97 -3.51
N GLY A 24 5.16 36.08 -3.70
CA GLY A 24 6.09 36.51 -2.66
C GLY A 24 6.21 35.54 -1.48
N TYR A 25 5.94 34.25 -1.68
CA TYR A 25 6.08 33.26 -0.63
C TYR A 25 7.56 32.96 -0.37
N PRO A 26 7.99 32.88 0.91
CA PRO A 26 9.38 32.58 1.25
C PRO A 26 9.75 31.16 0.79
N ALA A 27 11.05 30.96 0.51
CA ALA A 27 11.58 29.62 0.24
C ALA A 27 11.16 28.66 1.37
N PRO A 28 10.75 27.41 1.04
CA PRO A 28 10.13 26.54 2.02
C PRO A 28 11.12 26.25 3.17
N SER A 29 10.84 26.83 4.34
CA SER A 29 11.49 26.47 5.58
C SER A 29 11.16 25.02 5.96
N SER A 30 11.82 24.47 6.97
CA SER A 30 11.46 23.15 7.53
C SER A 30 9.96 23.05 7.89
N THR A 31 9.35 24.17 8.28
CA THR A 31 7.90 24.28 8.58
C THR A 31 7.01 24.26 7.34
N LEU A 32 7.47 24.84 6.21
CA LEU A 32 6.69 24.92 4.96
C LEU A 32 6.90 23.70 4.04
N THR A 33 7.96 22.93 4.27
CA THR A 33 8.27 21.73 3.47
C THR A 33 7.10 20.72 3.39
N PRO A 34 6.38 20.39 4.50
CA PRO A 34 5.23 19.49 4.43
C PRO A 34 4.06 20.05 3.61
N ILE A 35 3.84 21.36 3.69
CA ILE A 35 2.77 22.05 2.94
C ILE A 35 3.09 22.01 1.45
N PHE A 36 4.33 22.35 1.08
CA PHE A 36 4.81 22.29 -0.29
C PHE A 36 4.70 20.86 -0.86
N ALA A 37 5.12 19.85 -0.10
CA ALA A 37 4.99 18.45 -0.51
C ALA A 37 3.52 18.05 -0.75
N SER A 38 2.60 18.47 0.13
CA SER A 38 1.17 18.24 -0.02
C SER A 38 0.59 18.90 -1.28
N LEU A 39 0.97 20.16 -1.55
CA LEU A 39 0.55 20.88 -2.76
C LEU A 39 1.07 20.21 -4.04
N VAL A 40 2.34 19.80 -4.06
CA VAL A 40 2.92 19.06 -5.18
C VAL A 40 2.14 17.77 -5.41
N THR A 41 1.87 16.98 -4.37
CA THR A 41 1.08 15.74 -4.50
C THR A 41 -0.32 16.01 -5.04
N ARG A 42 -1.03 17.02 -4.52
CA ARG A 42 -2.37 17.40 -5.02
C ARG A 42 -2.34 17.80 -6.49
N HIS A 43 -1.35 18.59 -6.90
CA HIS A 43 -1.22 19.00 -8.31
C HIS A 43 -0.98 17.81 -9.24
N LYS A 44 -0.11 16.89 -8.85
CA LYS A 44 0.11 15.65 -9.62
C LYS A 44 -1.18 14.83 -9.79
N LEU A 45 -1.93 14.65 -8.70
CA LEU A 45 -3.20 13.92 -8.75
C LEU A 45 -4.18 14.59 -9.71
N SER A 46 -4.26 15.93 -9.67
CA SER A 46 -5.10 16.68 -10.61
C SER A 46 -4.68 16.48 -12.07
N ILE A 47 -3.38 16.42 -12.38
CA ILE A 47 -2.90 16.13 -13.74
C ILE A 47 -3.29 14.71 -14.14
N ILE A 48 -3.03 13.72 -13.29
CA ILE A 48 -3.34 12.31 -13.57
C ILE A 48 -4.84 12.14 -13.81
N MET A 49 -5.69 12.73 -12.96
CA MET A 49 -7.14 12.69 -13.13
C MET A 49 -7.58 13.35 -14.43
N GLY A 50 -7.01 14.51 -14.78
CA GLY A 50 -7.33 15.18 -16.04
C GLY A 50 -6.95 14.37 -17.29
N GLU A 51 -5.87 13.59 -17.24
CA GLU A 51 -5.53 12.65 -18.33
C GLU A 51 -6.49 11.45 -18.37
N ILE A 52 -6.88 10.91 -17.21
CA ILE A 52 -7.89 9.85 -17.12
C ILE A 52 -9.21 10.29 -17.75
N ASP A 53 -9.69 11.49 -17.43
CA ASP A 53 -10.95 12.03 -17.98
C ASP A 53 -10.89 12.14 -19.52
N LYS A 54 -9.82 12.74 -20.07
CA LYS A 54 -9.61 12.81 -21.52
C LYS A 54 -9.58 11.44 -22.19
N MET A 55 -9.04 10.44 -21.50
CA MET A 55 -8.98 9.08 -22.00
C MET A 55 -10.34 8.39 -22.01
N ILE A 56 -11.15 8.62 -20.97
CA ILE A 56 -12.53 8.16 -20.92
C ILE A 56 -13.31 8.74 -22.10
N ASP A 57 -13.19 10.05 -22.36
CA ASP A 57 -13.85 10.70 -23.51
C ASP A 57 -13.45 10.06 -24.84
N ARG A 58 -12.14 9.80 -25.04
CA ARG A 58 -11.65 9.11 -26.26
C ARG A 58 -12.19 7.71 -26.39
N LEU A 59 -12.31 6.97 -25.28
CA LEU A 59 -12.87 5.61 -25.29
C LEU A 59 -14.35 5.63 -25.67
N PHE A 60 -15.13 6.62 -25.20
CA PHE A 60 -16.52 6.79 -25.63
C PHE A 60 -16.60 7.01 -27.14
N VAL A 61 -15.85 7.97 -27.68
CA VAL A 61 -15.82 8.24 -29.13
C VAL A 61 -15.42 7.00 -29.94
N LEU A 62 -14.45 6.22 -29.46
CA LEU A 62 -14.02 4.99 -30.14
C LEU A 62 -15.09 3.88 -30.07
N ASN A 63 -15.85 3.76 -28.98
CA ASN A 63 -16.96 2.81 -28.90
C ASN A 63 -18.07 3.20 -29.88
N ASP A 64 -18.47 4.47 -29.92
CA ASP A 64 -19.49 4.93 -30.86
C ASP A 64 -19.05 4.68 -32.32
N ALA A 65 -17.77 4.95 -32.64
CA ALA A 65 -17.21 4.67 -33.96
C ALA A 65 -17.18 3.16 -34.27
N LEU A 66 -16.94 2.31 -33.26
CA LEU A 66 -16.95 0.86 -33.41
C LEU A 66 -18.36 0.35 -33.71
N ASP A 67 -19.36 0.85 -33.00
CA ASP A 67 -20.76 0.47 -33.19
C ASP A 67 -21.22 0.86 -34.61
N ASN A 68 -20.92 2.08 -35.06
CA ASN A 68 -21.20 2.51 -36.44
C ASN A 68 -20.51 1.61 -37.48
N ALA A 69 -19.23 1.25 -37.27
CA ALA A 69 -18.50 0.38 -38.20
C ALA A 69 -19.09 -1.04 -38.26
N ILE A 70 -19.66 -1.54 -37.16
CA ILE A 70 -20.37 -2.81 -37.10
C ILE A 70 -21.69 -2.72 -37.89
N GLU A 71 -22.47 -1.64 -37.70
CA GLU A 71 -23.71 -1.40 -38.42
C GLU A 71 -23.50 -1.32 -39.94
N GLU A 72 -22.41 -0.69 -40.37
CA GLU A 72 -21.99 -0.61 -41.77
C GLU A 72 -21.38 -1.93 -42.31
N ASN A 73 -21.22 -2.94 -41.45
CA ASN A 73 -20.53 -4.20 -41.74
C ASN A 73 -19.10 -4.00 -42.30
N ASN A 74 -18.41 -2.95 -41.85
CA ASN A 74 -17.07 -2.60 -42.27
C ASN A 74 -16.01 -3.29 -41.38
N LEU A 75 -15.73 -4.56 -41.68
CA LEU A 75 -14.81 -5.39 -40.89
C LEU A 75 -13.41 -4.80 -40.73
N VAL A 76 -12.90 -4.09 -41.75
CA VAL A 76 -11.58 -3.46 -41.67
C VAL A 76 -11.61 -2.35 -40.61
N ALA A 77 -12.60 -1.45 -40.66
CA ALA A 77 -12.76 -0.40 -39.66
C ALA A 77 -12.91 -0.98 -38.25
N VAL A 78 -13.72 -2.03 -38.08
CA VAL A 78 -13.89 -2.73 -36.80
C VAL A 78 -12.55 -3.19 -36.21
N VAL A 79 -11.70 -3.85 -37.00
CA VAL A 79 -10.40 -4.35 -36.52
C VAL A 79 -9.47 -3.19 -36.12
N TRP A 80 -9.42 -2.13 -36.92
CA TRP A 80 -8.59 -0.96 -36.64
C TRP A 80 -9.03 -0.22 -35.38
N ILE A 81 -10.33 0.05 -35.26
CA ILE A 81 -10.91 0.75 -34.10
C ILE A 81 -10.71 -0.08 -32.83
N LYS A 82 -10.94 -1.41 -32.89
CA LYS A 82 -10.71 -2.31 -31.76
C LYS A 82 -9.25 -2.27 -31.29
N THR A 83 -8.30 -2.32 -32.22
CA THR A 83 -6.87 -2.23 -31.90
C THR A 83 -6.57 -0.92 -31.17
N ARG A 84 -7.09 0.20 -31.69
CA ARG A 84 -6.90 1.52 -31.08
C ARG A 84 -7.54 1.62 -29.69
N LEU A 85 -8.68 0.99 -29.50
CA LEU A 85 -9.40 0.93 -28.23
C LEU A 85 -8.61 0.13 -27.18
N ASP A 86 -7.97 -0.96 -27.56
CA ASP A 86 -7.11 -1.74 -26.68
C ASP A 86 -5.85 -0.96 -26.24
N GLU A 87 -5.27 -0.17 -27.14
CA GLU A 87 -4.16 0.74 -26.81
C GLU A 87 -4.56 1.81 -25.79
N GLU A 88 -5.70 2.48 -26.00
CA GLU A 88 -6.19 3.49 -25.06
C GLU A 88 -6.57 2.85 -23.71
N LYS A 89 -7.18 1.65 -23.70
CA LYS A 89 -7.38 0.89 -22.44
C LYS A 89 -6.07 0.56 -21.73
N ALA A 90 -5.01 0.23 -22.47
CA ALA A 90 -3.70 -0.05 -21.87
C ALA A 90 -3.08 1.20 -21.21
N LYS A 91 -3.18 2.35 -21.87
CA LYS A 91 -2.76 3.64 -21.30
C LYS A 91 -3.58 4.01 -20.06
N LEU A 92 -4.90 3.76 -20.06
CA LEU A 92 -5.78 4.10 -18.94
C LEU A 92 -5.36 3.33 -17.68
N ARG A 93 -5.11 2.02 -17.84
CA ARG A 93 -4.56 1.17 -16.77
C ARG A 93 -3.21 1.69 -16.25
N SER A 94 -2.39 2.30 -17.10
CA SER A 94 -1.13 2.92 -16.67
C SER A 94 -1.38 4.13 -15.77
N TYR A 95 -2.33 5.00 -16.12
CA TYR A 95 -2.69 6.15 -15.30
C TYR A 95 -3.39 5.75 -13.99
N GLU A 96 -4.26 4.73 -14.01
CA GLU A 96 -4.88 4.19 -12.78
C GLU A 96 -3.82 3.70 -11.79
N ARG A 97 -2.78 3.00 -12.27
CA ARG A 97 -1.64 2.57 -11.42
C ARG A 97 -0.86 3.76 -10.86
N LEU A 98 -0.68 4.83 -11.64
CA LEU A 98 -0.03 6.04 -11.17
C LEU A 98 -0.89 6.74 -10.10
N LEU A 99 -2.20 6.79 -10.31
CA LEU A 99 -3.15 7.34 -9.34
C LEU A 99 -3.09 6.57 -8.03
N ASP A 100 -3.12 5.23 -8.09
CA ASP A 100 -2.99 4.36 -6.93
C ASP A 100 -1.68 4.57 -6.16
N LYS A 101 -0.57 4.79 -6.89
CA LYS A 101 0.75 5.02 -6.30
C LYS A 101 0.86 6.38 -5.62
N GLU A 102 0.27 7.43 -6.19
CA GLU A 102 0.36 8.80 -5.67
C GLU A 102 -0.77 9.14 -4.69
N SER A 103 -1.83 8.33 -4.63
CA SER A 103 -2.98 8.58 -3.76
C SER A 103 -2.57 8.55 -2.28
N PRO A 104 -2.86 9.61 -1.51
CA PRO A 104 -2.56 9.66 -0.07
C PRO A 104 -3.49 8.76 0.75
N VAL A 105 -4.57 8.26 0.16
CA VAL A 105 -5.52 7.38 0.84
C VAL A 105 -4.90 5.99 0.93
N ARG A 106 -4.48 5.59 2.14
CA ARG A 106 -4.14 4.18 2.42
C ARG A 106 -5.33 3.33 1.99
N LYS A 107 -5.14 2.45 1.00
CA LYS A 107 -6.15 1.45 0.64
C LYS A 107 -6.56 0.74 1.92
N LYS A 108 -7.87 0.64 2.19
CA LYS A 108 -8.36 -0.20 3.28
C LYS A 108 -7.71 -1.58 3.09
N PRO A 109 -7.11 -2.17 4.13
CA PRO A 109 -6.51 -3.48 4.00
C PRO A 109 -7.58 -4.44 3.50
N GLU A 110 -7.36 -5.03 2.32
CA GLU A 110 -8.32 -5.90 1.62
C GLU A 110 -8.81 -7.07 2.51
N ASN A 111 -8.04 -7.39 3.54
CA ASN A 111 -8.27 -8.52 4.45
C ASN A 111 -9.14 -8.18 5.67
N GLY A 112 -9.67 -6.95 5.77
CA GLY A 112 -10.57 -6.52 6.85
C GLY A 112 -9.91 -6.40 8.23
N ILE A 113 -8.58 -6.42 8.29
CA ILE A 113 -7.80 -6.23 9.52
C ILE A 113 -7.57 -4.74 9.73
N THR A 114 -8.12 -4.15 10.78
CA THR A 114 -7.86 -2.73 11.09
C THR A 114 -6.58 -2.56 11.89
N ASP A 115 -6.03 -1.34 11.92
CA ASP A 115 -4.84 -1.02 12.73
C ASP A 115 -5.12 -1.27 14.23
N GLU A 116 -6.36 -1.04 14.69
CA GLU A 116 -6.81 -1.33 16.05
C GLU A 116 -6.85 -2.85 16.34
N MET A 117 -7.21 -3.68 15.36
CA MET A 117 -7.13 -5.14 15.51
C MET A 117 -5.68 -5.60 15.69
N ILE A 118 -4.75 -5.04 14.90
CA ILE A 118 -3.32 -5.34 15.01
C ILE A 118 -2.80 -4.91 16.38
N GLN A 119 -3.17 -3.72 16.84
CA GLN A 119 -2.72 -3.19 18.12
C GLN A 119 -3.20 -4.08 19.28
N ARG A 120 -4.49 -4.45 19.30
CA ARG A 120 -5.03 -5.39 20.30
C ARG A 120 -4.32 -6.74 20.26
N ALA A 121 -4.07 -7.28 19.07
CA ALA A 121 -3.37 -8.55 18.94
C ALA A 121 -1.93 -8.50 19.50
N LYS A 122 -1.23 -7.36 19.37
CA LYS A 122 0.10 -7.13 19.98
C LYS A 122 0.06 -6.94 21.49
N GLU A 123 -1.07 -6.52 22.03
CA GLU A 123 -1.29 -6.32 23.48
C GLU A 123 -1.73 -7.61 24.18
N TYR A 124 -2.10 -8.65 23.43
CA TYR A 124 -2.42 -9.96 23.98
C TYR A 124 -1.30 -10.46 24.91
N PRO A 125 -1.56 -10.92 26.14
CA PRO A 125 -0.50 -11.30 27.07
C PRO A 125 0.33 -12.48 26.55
N MET A 126 1.63 -12.26 26.32
CA MET A 126 2.55 -13.26 25.77
C MET A 126 2.69 -14.48 26.68
N GLU A 127 2.60 -14.27 27.99
CA GLU A 127 2.66 -15.34 28.99
C GLU A 127 1.45 -16.27 28.85
N GLU A 128 0.24 -15.71 28.76
CA GLU A 128 -0.99 -16.47 28.54
C GLU A 128 -0.93 -17.25 27.21
N LEU A 129 -0.43 -16.60 26.15
CA LEU A 129 -0.26 -17.25 24.85
C LEU A 129 0.67 -18.47 24.95
N LEU A 130 1.78 -18.34 25.67
CA LEU A 130 2.74 -19.43 25.89
C LEU A 130 2.15 -20.56 26.73
N GLU A 131 1.44 -20.22 27.81
CA GLU A 131 0.77 -21.20 28.68
C GLU A 131 -0.29 -22.01 27.92
N GLN A 132 -1.08 -21.36 27.07
CA GLN A 132 -2.05 -22.03 26.19
C GLN A 132 -1.41 -23.07 25.27
N TYR A 133 -0.16 -22.86 24.87
CA TYR A 133 0.60 -23.81 24.06
C TYR A 133 1.50 -24.75 24.88
N GLY A 134 1.27 -24.85 26.19
CA GLY A 134 1.92 -25.82 27.06
C GLY A 134 3.35 -25.43 27.46
N TYR A 135 3.69 -24.14 27.42
CA TYR A 135 4.94 -23.62 27.94
C TYR A 135 4.73 -23.12 29.37
N GLN A 136 5.52 -23.66 30.30
CA GLN A 136 5.50 -23.17 31.67
C GLN A 136 6.34 -21.90 31.77
N VAL A 137 5.72 -20.77 32.11
CA VAL A 137 6.40 -19.50 32.34
C VAL A 137 6.74 -19.37 33.82
N LYS A 138 8.00 -19.05 34.14
CA LYS A 138 8.46 -18.75 35.51
C LYS A 138 9.41 -17.57 35.46
N LEU A 139 9.17 -16.56 36.31
CA LEU A 139 9.97 -15.33 36.35
C LEU A 139 10.14 -14.69 34.96
N HIS A 140 9.05 -14.62 34.19
CA HIS A 140 9.04 -14.11 32.81
C HIS A 140 9.98 -14.86 31.85
N ARG A 141 10.28 -16.13 32.13
CA ARG A 141 11.15 -16.98 31.30
C ARG A 141 10.54 -18.35 31.07
N THR A 142 10.87 -18.93 29.91
CA THR A 142 10.50 -20.31 29.57
C THR A 142 11.51 -20.92 28.58
N ARG A 143 11.26 -22.16 28.17
CA ARG A 143 12.00 -22.78 27.05
C ARG A 143 11.58 -22.14 25.74
N CYS A 144 12.50 -22.03 24.79
CA CYS A 144 12.18 -21.42 23.50
C CYS A 144 11.09 -22.18 22.74
N PRO A 145 9.99 -21.51 22.36
CA PRO A 145 8.91 -22.11 21.58
C PRO A 145 9.25 -22.30 20.11
N VAL A 146 10.26 -21.60 19.59
CA VAL A 146 10.59 -21.57 18.16
C VAL A 146 11.61 -22.65 17.78
N HIS A 147 12.72 -22.75 18.52
CA HIS A 147 13.76 -23.75 18.22
C HIS A 147 13.65 -25.05 19.05
N GLY A 148 12.67 -25.16 19.96
CA GLY A 148 12.36 -26.42 20.66
C GLY A 148 13.40 -26.90 21.68
N GLY A 149 14.19 -26.00 22.28
CA GLY A 149 15.21 -26.35 23.28
C GLY A 149 14.66 -26.85 24.63
N LYS A 150 15.49 -27.56 25.41
CA LYS A 150 15.13 -28.04 26.77
C LYS A 150 15.43 -27.04 27.90
N ASN A 151 16.22 -25.99 27.63
CA ASN A 151 16.59 -25.01 28.66
C ASN A 151 15.38 -24.11 29.02
N PRO A 152 14.83 -24.20 30.25
CA PRO A 152 13.63 -23.48 30.66
C PRO A 152 13.84 -21.97 30.85
N THR A 153 15.02 -21.44 30.59
CA THR A 153 15.35 -20.01 30.73
C THR A 153 15.79 -19.35 29.42
N SER A 154 15.78 -20.09 28.32
CA SER A 154 16.30 -19.66 27.02
C SER A 154 15.47 -18.58 26.35
N PHE A 155 14.20 -18.46 26.71
CA PHE A 155 13.27 -17.44 26.23
C PHE A 155 12.90 -16.51 27.38
N SER A 156 13.09 -15.20 27.19
CA SER A 156 12.70 -14.17 28.14
C SER A 156 11.59 -13.30 27.58
N ILE A 157 10.65 -12.94 28.44
CA ILE A 157 9.52 -12.08 28.13
C ILE A 157 9.76 -10.76 28.85
N LYS A 158 9.64 -9.65 28.12
CA LYS A 158 9.73 -8.30 28.68
C LYS A 158 8.87 -7.36 27.84
N ASP A 159 8.05 -6.54 28.49
CA ASP A 159 7.19 -5.55 27.81
C ASP A 159 6.31 -6.18 26.71
N ASN A 160 5.75 -7.36 27.02
CA ASN A 160 4.97 -8.18 26.10
C ASN A 160 5.69 -8.60 24.80
N ARG A 161 7.02 -8.65 24.84
CA ARG A 161 7.88 -9.11 23.74
C ARG A 161 8.77 -10.25 24.20
N GLY A 162 8.98 -11.19 23.30
CA GLY A 162 9.81 -12.35 23.55
C GLY A 162 11.16 -12.18 22.89
N VAL A 163 12.20 -12.64 23.58
CA VAL A 163 13.58 -12.70 23.06
C VAL A 163 14.18 -14.03 23.44
N CYS A 164 14.89 -14.65 22.50
CA CYS A 164 15.64 -15.88 22.72
C CYS A 164 17.08 -15.74 22.27
N HIS A 165 17.99 -16.44 22.96
CA HIS A 165 19.40 -16.53 22.58
C HIS A 165 19.65 -17.18 21.20
N CYS A 166 18.66 -17.86 20.61
CA CYS A 166 18.75 -18.37 19.24
C CYS A 166 18.59 -17.27 18.17
N GLY A 167 18.41 -16.01 18.57
CA GLY A 167 18.23 -14.87 17.68
C GLY A 167 16.78 -14.50 17.42
N TRP A 168 15.82 -15.32 17.87
CA TRP A 168 14.41 -14.99 17.70
C TRP A 168 14.01 -13.84 18.64
N HIS A 169 13.29 -12.86 18.10
CA HIS A 169 12.65 -11.78 18.83
C HIS A 169 11.33 -11.39 18.17
N GLY A 170 10.30 -11.08 18.96
CA GLY A 170 9.00 -10.74 18.37
C GLY A 170 7.92 -10.36 19.38
N ASP A 171 6.79 -9.89 18.85
CA ASP A 171 5.54 -9.73 19.58
C ASP A 171 4.72 -11.04 19.55
N THR A 172 3.54 -11.01 20.14
CA THR A 172 2.61 -12.15 20.20
C THR A 172 2.13 -12.62 18.82
N ILE A 173 1.98 -11.70 17.86
CA ILE A 173 1.60 -12.06 16.48
C ILE A 173 2.73 -12.88 15.85
N ALA A 174 3.96 -12.38 15.90
CA ALA A 174 5.12 -13.09 15.38
C ALA A 174 5.28 -14.46 16.04
N LEU A 175 5.11 -14.54 17.36
CA LEU A 175 5.19 -15.80 18.10
C LEU A 175 4.12 -16.81 17.65
N LEU A 176 2.86 -16.37 17.47
CA LEU A 176 1.78 -17.25 17.05
C LEU A 176 1.98 -17.77 15.62
N ILE A 177 2.54 -16.94 14.73
CA ILE A 177 2.91 -17.35 13.38
C ILE A 177 3.95 -18.48 13.45
N GLU A 178 5.02 -18.35 14.23
CA GLU A 178 6.03 -19.40 14.39
C GLU A 178 5.45 -20.69 15.00
N LEU A 179 4.60 -20.56 16.01
CA LEU A 179 4.00 -21.71 16.71
C LEU A 179 3.00 -22.49 15.85
N LYS A 180 2.32 -21.83 14.90
CA LYS A 180 1.21 -22.43 14.13
C LYS A 180 1.41 -22.50 12.63
N GLY A 181 2.45 -21.85 12.10
CA GLY A 181 2.64 -21.71 10.66
C GLY A 181 1.47 -21.01 9.96
N CYS A 182 0.77 -20.10 10.65
CA CYS A 182 -0.39 -19.40 10.10
C CYS A 182 -0.01 -18.04 9.48
N SER A 183 -0.88 -17.49 8.63
CA SER A 183 -0.67 -16.16 8.05
C SER A 183 -0.84 -15.05 9.09
N PHE A 184 -0.28 -13.86 8.79
CA PHE A 184 -0.45 -12.66 9.64
C PHE A 184 -1.92 -12.34 9.94
N VAL A 185 -2.79 -12.43 8.94
CA VAL A 185 -4.23 -12.15 9.08
C VAL A 185 -4.90 -13.16 10.03
N GLU A 186 -4.57 -14.44 9.90
CA GLU A 186 -5.09 -15.48 10.79
C GLU A 186 -4.58 -15.30 12.21
N ALA A 187 -3.30 -14.97 12.38
CA ALA A 187 -2.71 -14.71 13.70
C ALA A 187 -3.41 -13.54 14.39
N VAL A 188 -3.60 -12.40 13.69
CA VAL A 188 -4.31 -11.23 14.25
C VAL A 188 -5.74 -11.57 14.63
N LYS A 189 -6.47 -12.36 13.83
CA LYS A 189 -7.85 -12.79 14.13
C LYS A 189 -7.94 -13.72 15.34
N ARG A 190 -6.92 -14.55 15.57
CA ARG A 190 -6.87 -15.48 16.71
C ARG A 190 -6.50 -14.81 18.04
N LEU A 191 -5.90 -13.62 17.99
CA LEU A 191 -5.47 -12.83 19.15
C LEU A 191 -6.44 -11.68 19.48
N GLN A 192 -7.68 -11.74 18.97
CA GLN A 192 -8.74 -10.76 19.27
C GLN A 192 -9.50 -11.11 20.55
#